data_AF-A0A8S0UJU8-F1
#
_entry.id   AF-A0A8S0UJU8-F1
#
_cell.length_a   1.000
_cell.length_b   1.000
_cell.length_c   1.000
_cell.angle_alpha   90.00
_cell.angle_beta   90.00
_cell.angle_gamma   90.00
#
_symmetry.space_group_name_H-M   'P 1'
#
loop_
_entity.id
_entity.type
_entity.pdbx_description
1 polymer ?
#
loop_
_entity_poly.entity_id
_entity_poly.type
_entity_poly.pdbx_seq_one_letter_code
_entity_poly.pdbx_strand_id
1 'polypeptide(L)'
;MLQSKSFVRKTKQGKVIKVVREHYLRDDIYCGAPFCNVCDVSAARLSSNASTILIVDTNVVLHQIDLLENLAIEDVVVLSIVLEEVKNKNLAVYNRLRALCSNPLRRFFVFSNEYHKDTFVKIEPGESPNDRNDRAIRVASRWYQNHLGSTVRVLLITNDRENKRKATKEGISAETVESYVKSLDQPSLLDLIVQPPSEDVAMEDVDDLRPLKRKVIYPEHKPMSEITAGLHRGIYHQGKLRVNRFNPFEAYVGSESIGEEIIICGRANMNRAFDGDVVAVELLPQEQWQEEKSLVIADE
;
A
#
# COMPACT_ATOMS: atom_id res chain seq x y z
N MET A 1 22.92 1.06 -22.58
CA MET A 1 23.71 0.00 -21.90
C MET A 1 22.80 -1.15 -21.50
N LEU A 2 23.21 -2.41 -21.70
CA LEU A 2 22.42 -3.59 -21.34
C LEU A 2 22.79 -4.07 -19.92
N GLN A 3 21.79 -4.35 -19.09
CA GLN A 3 21.95 -5.02 -17.80
C GLN A 3 21.03 -6.26 -17.75
N SER A 4 21.43 -7.28 -17.01
CA SER A 4 20.58 -8.45 -16.74
C SER A 4 19.97 -8.34 -15.35
N LYS A 5 18.63 -8.25 -15.27
CA LYS A 5 17.89 -8.31 -14.00
C LYS A 5 17.45 -9.74 -13.75
N SER A 6 18.01 -10.39 -12.74
CA SER A 6 17.60 -11.73 -12.33
C SER A 6 16.90 -11.71 -10.98
N PHE A 7 15.75 -12.38 -10.88
CA PHE A 7 15.03 -12.53 -9.62
C PHE A 7 14.38 -13.92 -9.53
N VAL A 8 14.14 -14.38 -8.31
CA VAL A 8 13.48 -15.66 -8.04
C VAL A 8 12.01 -15.40 -7.77
N ARG A 9 11.12 -16.18 -8.39
CA ARG A 9 9.67 -16.13 -8.10
C ARG A 9 9.13 -17.53 -7.84
N LYS A 10 8.19 -17.63 -6.90
CA LYS A 10 7.40 -18.83 -6.66
C LYS A 10 6.19 -18.81 -7.59
N THR A 11 5.99 -19.89 -8.35
CA THR A 11 4.81 -20.04 -9.22
C THR A 11 3.56 -20.34 -8.39
N LYS A 12 2.37 -20.23 -9.01
CA LYS A 12 1.09 -20.60 -8.37
C LYS A 12 1.08 -22.06 -7.86
N GLN A 13 1.84 -22.95 -8.49
CA GLN A 13 1.99 -24.36 -8.10
C GLN A 13 3.12 -24.60 -7.08
N GLY A 14 3.71 -23.53 -6.53
CA GLY A 14 4.76 -23.62 -5.52
C GLY A 14 6.18 -23.89 -6.04
N LYS A 15 6.36 -24.16 -7.34
CA LYS A 15 7.68 -24.31 -7.95
C LYS A 15 8.44 -22.99 -7.93
N VAL A 16 9.70 -23.02 -7.52
CA VAL A 16 10.62 -21.87 -7.51
C VAL A 16 11.31 -21.77 -8.87
N ILE A 17 11.22 -20.63 -9.53
CA ILE A 17 11.87 -20.38 -10.83
C ILE A 17 12.72 -19.11 -10.78
N LYS A 18 13.91 -19.16 -11.39
CA LYS A 18 14.76 -17.99 -11.63
C LYS A 18 14.34 -17.37 -12.96
N VAL A 19 13.94 -16.10 -12.93
CA VAL A 19 13.60 -15.31 -14.10
C VAL A 19 14.76 -14.37 -14.38
N VAL A 20 15.26 -14.38 -15.61
CA VAL A 20 16.26 -13.43 -16.09
C VAL A 20 15.58 -12.57 -17.15
N ARG A 21 15.66 -11.25 -17.00
CA ARG A 21 15.17 -10.27 -17.96
C ARG A 21 16.29 -9.33 -18.36
N GLU A 22 16.30 -8.98 -19.62
CA GLU A 22 17.12 -7.89 -20.13
C GLU A 22 16.54 -6.56 -19.65
N HIS A 23 17.43 -5.66 -19.25
CA HIS A 23 17.09 -4.34 -18.75
C HIS A 23 17.95 -3.31 -19.47
N TYR A 24 17.31 -2.55 -20.36
CA TYR A 24 17.98 -1.59 -21.24
C TYR A 24 18.02 -0.22 -20.58
N LEU A 25 19.23 0.27 -20.37
CA LEU A 25 19.49 1.62 -19.88
C LEU A 25 19.71 2.58 -21.05
N ARG A 26 18.91 3.63 -21.06
CA ARG A 26 18.81 4.67 -22.08
C ARG A 26 19.35 5.99 -21.54
N ASP A 27 19.77 6.86 -22.44
CA ASP A 27 20.26 8.22 -22.21
C ASP A 27 19.37 9.29 -22.89
N ASP A 28 18.35 8.87 -23.64
CA ASP A 28 17.39 9.72 -24.35
C ASP A 28 16.07 9.94 -23.56
N ILE A 29 16.09 9.67 -22.26
CA ILE A 29 14.92 9.89 -21.39
C ILE A 29 14.95 11.34 -20.90
N TYR A 30 13.98 12.12 -21.37
CA TYR A 30 13.86 13.54 -21.06
C TYR A 30 13.31 13.81 -19.65
N CYS A 31 13.70 14.94 -19.06
CA CYS A 31 13.34 15.32 -17.69
C CYS A 31 11.93 15.92 -17.55
N GLY A 32 11.28 16.29 -18.66
CA GLY A 32 9.92 16.85 -18.69
C GLY A 32 9.84 18.36 -18.39
N ALA A 33 10.99 19.02 -18.19
CA ALA A 33 11.10 20.46 -17.98
C ALA A 33 11.32 21.21 -19.31
N PRO A 34 10.50 22.22 -19.64
CA PRO A 34 10.59 22.94 -20.92
C PRO A 34 11.79 23.90 -21.00
N PHE A 35 12.37 24.27 -19.85
CA PHE A 35 13.56 25.12 -19.74
C PHE A 35 14.87 24.30 -19.71
N CYS A 36 14.80 22.99 -19.93
CA CYS A 36 15.99 22.17 -20.02
C CYS A 36 16.69 22.37 -21.37
N ASN A 37 18.00 22.64 -21.33
CA ASN A 37 18.81 22.86 -22.54
C ASN A 37 19.40 21.56 -23.11
N VAL A 38 19.27 20.43 -22.40
CA VAL A 38 19.90 19.15 -22.74
C VAL A 38 18.89 18.13 -23.26
N CYS A 39 17.69 18.12 -22.70
CA CYS A 39 16.65 17.14 -23.02
C CYS A 39 15.77 17.61 -24.18
N ASP A 40 15.07 16.67 -24.82
CA ASP A 40 13.95 17.00 -25.70
C ASP A 40 12.80 17.62 -24.88
N VAL A 41 12.37 18.81 -25.29
CA VAL A 41 11.32 19.61 -24.64
C VAL A 41 9.95 19.46 -25.32
N SER A 42 9.87 18.72 -26.43
CA SER A 42 8.64 18.57 -27.24
C SER A 42 7.44 18.03 -26.46
N ALA A 43 7.71 17.15 -25.48
CA ALA A 43 6.71 16.53 -24.61
C ALA A 43 6.83 16.99 -23.14
N ALA A 44 7.43 18.17 -22.89
CA ALA A 44 7.51 18.74 -21.56
C ALA A 44 6.12 19.04 -20.98
N ARG A 45 5.93 18.74 -19.70
CA ARG A 45 4.64 18.95 -18.98
C ARG A 45 4.77 19.83 -17.75
N LEU A 46 6.00 20.08 -17.30
CA LEU A 46 6.27 20.98 -16.19
C LEU A 46 6.19 22.43 -16.66
N SER A 47 5.93 23.34 -15.73
CA SER A 47 5.87 24.77 -16.00
C SER A 47 7.25 25.34 -16.37
N SER A 48 7.26 26.29 -17.31
CA SER A 48 8.47 27.02 -17.71
C SER A 48 9.05 27.90 -16.61
N ASN A 49 8.21 28.31 -15.64
CA ASN A 49 8.59 29.16 -14.51
C ASN A 49 8.48 28.41 -13.18
N ALA A 50 8.52 27.08 -13.19
CA ALA A 50 8.45 26.28 -11.96
C ALA A 50 9.60 26.68 -11.02
N SER A 51 9.28 27.27 -9.87
CA SER A 51 10.27 27.58 -8.83
C SER A 51 10.66 26.33 -8.03
N THR A 52 9.71 25.39 -7.90
CA THR A 52 9.88 24.13 -7.18
C THR A 52 9.31 22.98 -8.00
N ILE A 53 10.05 21.88 -8.09
CA ILE A 53 9.58 20.61 -8.67
C ILE A 53 9.47 19.59 -7.54
N LEU A 54 8.31 18.95 -7.45
CA LEU A 54 8.04 17.95 -6.42
C LEU A 54 8.36 16.55 -6.94
N ILE A 55 9.15 15.80 -6.18
CA ILE A 55 9.31 14.35 -6.39
C ILE A 55 8.61 13.65 -5.25
N VAL A 56 7.61 12.84 -5.57
CA VAL A 56 6.79 12.16 -4.57
C VAL A 56 7.29 10.76 -4.30
N ASP A 57 7.27 10.37 -3.02
CA ASP A 57 7.54 9.02 -2.56
C ASP A 57 6.29 8.11 -2.66
N THR A 58 6.48 6.79 -2.67
CA THR A 58 5.40 5.79 -2.76
C THR A 58 4.37 5.97 -1.65
N ASN A 59 4.81 6.11 -0.39
CA ASN A 59 3.89 6.23 0.75
C ASN A 59 3.06 7.53 0.68
N VAL A 60 3.62 8.59 0.11
CA VAL A 60 2.88 9.84 -0.10
C VAL A 60 1.77 9.64 -1.12
N VAL A 61 2.06 8.97 -2.23
CA VAL A 61 1.02 8.66 -3.23
C VAL A 61 -0.07 7.75 -2.66
N LEU A 62 0.30 6.73 -1.87
CA LEU A 62 -0.66 5.77 -1.32
C LEU A 62 -1.62 6.39 -0.33
N HIS A 63 -1.14 7.28 0.54
CA HIS A 63 -1.93 7.81 1.65
C HIS A 63 -2.47 9.23 1.40
N GLN A 64 -1.94 9.96 0.43
CA GLN A 64 -2.26 11.38 0.21
C GLN A 64 -2.67 11.66 -1.25
N ILE A 65 -3.30 10.68 -1.92
CA ILE A 65 -3.72 10.86 -3.31
C ILE A 65 -4.73 12.01 -3.46
N ASP A 66 -5.61 12.22 -2.47
CA ASP A 66 -6.60 13.31 -2.48
C ASP A 66 -5.93 14.69 -2.44
N LEU A 67 -4.82 14.81 -1.69
CA LEU A 67 -3.99 16.01 -1.68
C LEU A 67 -3.32 16.25 -3.05
N LEU A 68 -2.79 15.20 -3.68
CA LEU A 68 -2.19 15.29 -5.02
C LEU A 68 -3.22 15.61 -6.11
N GLU A 69 -4.50 15.31 -5.86
CA GLU A 69 -5.62 15.74 -6.69
C GLU A 69 -6.07 17.18 -6.41
N ASN A 70 -5.48 17.91 -5.47
CA ASN A 70 -5.77 19.33 -5.33
C ASN A 70 -5.07 20.13 -6.45
N LEU A 71 -5.67 21.23 -6.92
CA LEU A 71 -5.07 22.12 -7.93
C LEU A 71 -3.90 22.94 -7.38
N ALA A 72 -3.79 23.08 -6.06
CA ALA A 72 -2.66 23.74 -5.41
C ALA A 72 -1.33 22.98 -5.57
N ILE A 73 -1.39 21.67 -5.89
CA ILE A 73 -0.20 20.84 -6.11
C ILE A 73 0.06 20.75 -7.60
N GLU A 74 1.12 21.41 -8.04
CA GLU A 74 1.54 21.47 -9.43
C GLU A 74 3.03 21.11 -9.57
N ASP A 75 3.47 20.86 -10.80
CA ASP A 75 4.88 20.53 -11.13
C ASP A 75 5.41 19.30 -10.39
N VAL A 76 4.68 18.19 -10.50
CA VAL A 76 5.00 16.92 -9.85
C VAL A 76 5.66 15.95 -10.83
N VAL A 77 6.81 15.42 -10.43
CA VAL A 77 7.51 14.33 -11.10
C VAL A 77 7.25 13.03 -10.34
N VAL A 78 6.62 12.08 -11.03
CA VAL A 78 6.34 10.73 -10.55
C VAL A 78 7.38 9.79 -11.14
N LEU A 79 8.13 9.11 -10.29
CA LEU A 79 9.14 8.15 -10.74
C LEU A 79 8.49 6.82 -11.16
N SER A 80 9.04 6.17 -12.19
CA SER A 80 8.54 4.87 -12.65
C SER A 80 8.55 3.78 -11.56
N ILE A 81 9.54 3.83 -10.65
CA ILE A 81 9.60 2.90 -9.51
C ILE A 81 8.43 3.10 -8.55
N VAL A 82 8.07 4.36 -8.27
CA VAL A 82 6.93 4.73 -7.42
C VAL A 82 5.63 4.27 -8.06
N LEU A 83 5.48 4.51 -9.37
CA LEU A 83 4.29 4.11 -10.11
C LEU A 83 4.07 2.59 -10.10
N GLU A 84 5.14 1.80 -10.29
CA GLU A 84 5.08 0.33 -10.23
C GLU A 84 4.79 -0.18 -8.81
N GLU A 85 5.34 0.46 -7.79
CA GLU A 85 5.10 0.08 -6.40
C GLU A 85 3.66 0.37 -5.97
N VAL A 86 3.11 1.53 -6.33
CA VAL A 86 1.70 1.89 -6.09
C VAL A 86 0.78 0.91 -6.81
N LYS A 87 1.08 0.55 -8.07
CA LYS A 87 0.29 -0.45 -8.82
C LYS A 87 0.23 -1.81 -8.12
N ASN A 88 1.32 -2.23 -7.51
CA ASN A 88 1.41 -3.52 -6.81
C ASN A 88 0.73 -3.49 -5.43
N LYS A 89 0.66 -2.32 -4.77
CA LYS A 89 0.04 -2.15 -3.45
C LYS A 89 -1.45 -1.82 -3.53
N ASN A 90 -1.85 -0.86 -4.36
CA ASN A 90 -3.24 -0.43 -4.52
C ASN A 90 -3.54 0.00 -5.96
N LEU A 91 -4.27 -0.85 -6.70
CA LEU A 91 -4.60 -0.61 -8.10
C LEU A 91 -5.55 0.59 -8.30
N ALA A 92 -6.42 0.89 -7.34
CA ALA A 92 -7.34 2.02 -7.42
C ALA A 92 -6.57 3.34 -7.35
N VAL A 93 -5.64 3.48 -6.40
CA VAL A 93 -4.76 4.64 -6.30
C VAL A 93 -3.88 4.79 -7.54
N TYR A 94 -3.35 3.68 -8.08
CA TYR A 94 -2.61 3.70 -9.34
C TYR A 94 -3.44 4.26 -10.51
N ASN A 95 -4.70 3.84 -10.63
CA ASN A 95 -5.59 4.33 -11.70
C ASN A 95 -5.84 5.84 -11.57
N ARG A 96 -6.04 6.33 -10.34
CA ARG A 96 -6.19 7.76 -10.04
C ARG A 96 -4.92 8.55 -10.40
N LEU A 97 -3.75 8.08 -9.94
CA LEU A 97 -2.46 8.69 -10.27
C LEU A 97 -2.19 8.70 -11.78
N ARG A 98 -2.55 7.62 -12.48
CA ARG A 98 -2.41 7.55 -13.94
C ARG A 98 -3.35 8.52 -14.65
N ALA A 99 -4.56 8.73 -14.14
CA ALA A 99 -5.48 9.74 -14.66
C ALA A 99 -4.90 11.15 -14.49
N LEU A 100 -4.29 11.46 -13.34
CA LEU A 100 -3.56 12.71 -13.12
C LEU A 100 -2.43 12.90 -14.12
N CYS A 101 -1.59 11.89 -14.32
CA CYS A 101 -0.47 11.94 -15.26
C CYS A 101 -0.90 12.02 -16.74
N SER A 102 -2.14 11.64 -17.06
CA SER A 102 -2.66 11.68 -18.44
C SER A 102 -3.36 12.99 -18.77
N ASN A 103 -3.81 13.73 -17.75
CA ASN A 103 -4.52 14.99 -17.91
C ASN A 103 -3.54 16.13 -18.25
N PRO A 104 -3.62 16.77 -19.43
CA PRO A 104 -2.71 17.85 -19.81
C PRO A 104 -2.84 19.12 -18.96
N LEU A 105 -4.00 19.34 -18.33
CA LEU A 105 -4.21 20.46 -17.40
C LEU A 105 -3.46 20.25 -16.08
N ARG A 106 -3.05 19.01 -15.81
CA ARG A 106 -2.25 18.63 -14.65
C ARG A 106 -0.79 18.59 -15.05
N ARG A 107 0.05 19.33 -14.32
CA ARG A 107 1.50 19.36 -14.53
C ARG A 107 2.17 18.16 -13.86
N PHE A 108 1.75 16.95 -14.23
CA PHE A 108 2.27 15.68 -13.74
C PHE A 108 3.09 15.02 -14.84
N PHE A 109 4.35 14.71 -14.52
CA PHE A 109 5.28 14.08 -15.44
C PHE A 109 5.78 12.75 -14.89
N VAL A 110 5.80 11.71 -15.73
CA VAL A 110 6.33 10.40 -15.34
C VAL A 110 7.76 10.26 -15.83
N PHE A 111 8.71 10.17 -14.92
CA PHE A 111 10.12 9.97 -15.24
C PHE A 111 10.52 8.51 -15.11
N SER A 112 11.07 7.95 -16.20
CA SER A 112 11.46 6.54 -16.30
C SER A 112 12.83 6.26 -15.67
N ASN A 113 12.96 6.51 -14.37
CA ASN A 113 14.23 6.37 -13.63
C ASN A 113 14.84 4.97 -13.70
N GLU A 114 14.03 3.90 -13.76
CA GLU A 114 14.57 2.55 -13.88
C GLU A 114 15.29 2.33 -15.20
N TYR A 115 14.89 3.01 -16.28
CA TYR A 115 15.48 2.83 -17.60
C TYR A 115 16.51 3.91 -17.94
N HIS A 116 16.76 4.88 -17.07
CA HIS A 116 17.70 5.96 -17.31
C HIS A 116 19.09 5.59 -16.77
N LYS A 117 20.13 5.74 -17.60
CA LYS A 117 21.51 5.32 -17.29
C LYS A 117 22.04 5.89 -15.97
N ASP A 118 21.84 7.19 -15.73
CA ASP A 118 22.41 7.86 -14.55
C ASP A 118 21.59 7.74 -13.27
N THR A 119 20.31 7.34 -13.36
CA THR A 119 19.43 7.22 -12.19
C THR A 119 19.09 5.78 -11.84
N PHE A 120 19.52 4.82 -12.66
CA PHE A 120 19.35 3.40 -12.38
C PHE A 120 20.21 2.94 -11.21
N VAL A 121 19.57 2.27 -10.25
CA VAL A 121 20.22 1.76 -9.04
C VAL A 121 20.15 0.23 -8.99
N LYS A 122 21.28 -0.41 -8.73
CA LYS A 122 21.38 -1.87 -8.50
C LYS A 122 21.13 -2.20 -7.03
N ILE A 123 20.54 -3.36 -6.78
CA ILE A 123 20.36 -3.88 -5.41
C ILE A 123 21.73 -4.16 -4.78
N GLU A 124 21.95 -3.65 -3.58
CA GLU A 124 23.16 -3.91 -2.80
C GLU A 124 23.01 -5.18 -1.92
N PRO A 125 24.11 -5.86 -1.56
CA PRO A 125 24.04 -7.07 -0.75
C PRO A 125 23.48 -6.75 0.65
N GLY A 126 22.39 -7.42 1.03
CA GLY A 126 21.74 -7.21 2.34
C GLY A 126 20.74 -6.05 2.38
N GLU A 127 20.55 -5.33 1.28
CA GLU A 127 19.56 -4.26 1.16
C GLU A 127 18.15 -4.83 0.94
N SER A 128 17.15 -4.27 1.64
CA SER A 128 15.76 -4.64 1.38
C SER A 128 15.25 -4.04 0.07
N PRO A 129 14.20 -4.62 -0.57
CA PRO A 129 13.59 -4.01 -1.75
C PRO A 129 13.09 -2.57 -1.50
N ASN A 130 12.64 -2.27 -0.27
CA ASN A 130 12.18 -0.94 0.11
C ASN A 130 13.35 0.05 0.17
N ASP A 131 14.43 -0.32 0.88
CA ASP A 131 15.64 0.51 0.97
C ASP A 131 16.22 0.85 -0.41
N ARG A 132 16.20 -0.13 -1.32
CA ARG A 132 16.64 0.05 -2.71
C ARG A 132 15.75 1.05 -3.46
N ASN A 133 14.43 0.97 -3.29
CA ASN A 133 13.50 1.90 -3.92
C ASN A 133 13.68 3.31 -3.36
N ASP A 134 13.77 3.48 -2.05
CA ASP A 134 14.05 4.77 -1.40
C ASP A 134 15.35 5.38 -1.90
N ARG A 135 16.39 4.56 -2.08
CA ARG A 135 17.66 4.98 -2.66
C ARG A 135 17.52 5.37 -4.13
N ALA A 136 16.76 4.63 -4.93
CA ALA A 136 16.49 5.00 -6.32
C ALA A 136 15.76 6.33 -6.43
N ILE A 137 14.82 6.61 -5.52
CA ILE A 137 14.11 7.90 -5.43
C ILE A 137 15.11 9.01 -5.10
N ARG A 138 15.96 8.83 -4.08
CA ARG A 138 16.99 9.82 -3.70
C ARG A 138 17.99 10.10 -4.83
N VAL A 139 18.45 9.06 -5.52
CA VAL A 139 19.36 9.21 -6.68
C VAL A 139 18.69 9.99 -7.80
N ALA A 140 17.41 9.70 -8.11
CA ALA A 140 16.66 10.47 -9.09
C ALA A 140 16.49 11.94 -8.67
N SER A 141 16.17 12.21 -7.40
CA SER A 141 16.04 13.58 -6.89
C SER A 141 17.35 14.36 -6.98
N ARG A 142 18.47 13.74 -6.65
CA ARG A 142 19.80 14.35 -6.81
C ARG A 142 20.12 14.62 -8.27
N TRP A 143 19.82 13.67 -9.16
CA TRP A 143 20.03 13.84 -10.59
C TRP A 143 19.21 15.02 -11.12
N TYR A 144 17.94 15.13 -10.76
CA TYR A 144 17.08 16.25 -11.14
C TYR A 144 17.65 17.60 -10.66
N GLN A 145 18.11 17.69 -9.40
CA GLN A 145 18.68 18.92 -8.87
C GLN A 145 19.98 19.31 -9.61
N ASN A 146 20.84 18.35 -9.92
CA ASN A 146 22.08 18.59 -10.66
C ASN A 146 21.82 18.95 -12.13
N HIS A 147 20.81 18.32 -12.74
CA HIS A 147 20.47 18.48 -14.15
C HIS A 147 19.79 19.82 -14.46
N LEU A 148 18.88 20.26 -13.57
CA LEU A 148 18.16 21.53 -13.73
C LEU A 148 18.92 22.73 -13.11
N GLY A 149 20.02 22.46 -12.43
CA GLY A 149 20.87 23.48 -11.80
C GLY A 149 20.18 24.17 -10.61
N SER A 150 20.68 25.35 -10.25
CA SER A 150 20.16 26.14 -9.12
C SER A 150 18.91 26.98 -9.47
N THR A 151 18.46 26.94 -10.73
CA THR A 151 17.31 27.72 -11.19
C THR A 151 15.99 27.23 -10.59
N VAL A 152 15.92 25.93 -10.27
CA VAL A 152 14.72 25.28 -9.72
C VAL A 152 15.09 24.47 -8.48
N ARG A 153 14.27 24.58 -7.45
CA ARG A 153 14.39 23.77 -6.23
C ARG A 153 13.72 22.42 -6.45
N VAL A 154 14.47 21.33 -6.38
CA VAL A 154 13.89 19.98 -6.43
C VAL A 154 13.62 19.51 -5.00
N LEU A 155 12.35 19.25 -4.68
CA LEU A 155 11.92 18.89 -3.34
C LEU A 155 11.37 17.45 -3.32
N LEU A 156 12.01 16.59 -2.54
CA LEU A 156 11.53 15.24 -2.26
C LEU A 156 10.47 15.30 -1.15
N ILE A 157 9.25 14.87 -1.44
CA ILE A 157 8.17 14.75 -0.47
C ILE A 157 8.11 13.30 0.02
N THR A 158 8.43 13.08 1.29
CA THR A 158 8.39 11.76 1.93
C THR A 158 7.93 11.88 3.38
N ASN A 159 7.07 10.96 3.79
CA ASN A 159 6.69 10.81 5.21
C ASN A 159 7.56 9.78 5.95
N ASP A 160 8.49 9.11 5.25
CA ASP A 160 9.46 8.23 5.88
C ASP A 160 10.59 9.07 6.52
N ARG A 161 10.70 8.96 7.86
CA ARG A 161 11.70 9.67 8.67
C ARG A 161 13.12 9.29 8.28
N GLU A 162 13.38 8.02 7.98
CA GLU A 162 14.70 7.53 7.63
C GLU A 162 15.08 7.95 6.20
N ASN A 163 14.12 7.90 5.26
CA ASN A 163 14.35 8.39 3.90
C ASN A 163 14.66 9.90 3.91
N LYS A 164 13.89 10.70 4.66
CA LYS A 164 14.16 12.13 4.88
C LYS A 164 15.55 12.36 5.46
N ARG A 165 15.90 11.63 6.53
CA ARG A 165 17.22 11.76 7.20
C ARG A 165 18.38 11.46 6.24
N LYS A 166 18.27 10.37 5.46
CA LYS A 166 19.27 9.99 4.45
C LYS A 166 19.37 11.04 3.33
N ALA A 167 18.22 11.54 2.84
CA ALA A 167 18.17 12.57 1.82
C ALA A 167 18.85 13.87 2.27
N THR A 168 18.59 14.34 3.49
CA THR A 168 19.22 15.56 4.04
C THR A 168 20.73 15.39 4.21
N LYS A 169 21.21 14.23 4.68
CA LYS A 169 22.66 13.93 4.76
C LYS A 169 23.35 13.97 3.40
N GLU A 170 22.60 13.64 2.36
CA GLU A 170 23.06 13.62 0.97
C GLU A 170 22.92 14.97 0.26
N GLY A 171 22.49 16.02 0.96
CA GLY A 171 22.29 17.35 0.40
C GLY A 171 21.03 17.50 -0.46
N ILE A 172 20.10 16.55 -0.38
CA ILE A 172 18.82 16.60 -1.11
C ILE A 172 17.80 17.35 -0.24
N SER A 173 17.11 18.32 -0.82
CA SER A 173 15.96 18.97 -0.16
C SER A 173 14.83 17.96 0.00
N ALA A 174 14.51 17.60 1.25
CA ALA A 174 13.44 16.66 1.56
C ALA A 174 12.56 17.18 2.69
N GLU A 175 11.24 17.13 2.48
CA GLU A 175 10.24 17.59 3.44
C GLU A 175 9.13 16.55 3.62
N THR A 176 8.46 16.61 4.76
CA THR A 176 7.23 15.83 4.99
C THR A 176 6.06 16.53 4.30
N VAL A 177 5.01 15.77 3.99
CA VAL A 177 3.79 16.33 3.38
C VAL A 177 3.23 17.46 4.25
N GLU A 178 3.21 17.27 5.57
CA GLU A 178 2.75 18.27 6.53
C GLU A 178 3.57 19.56 6.50
N SER A 179 4.90 19.46 6.46
CA SER A 179 5.80 20.63 6.37
C SER A 179 5.57 21.39 5.07
N TYR A 180 5.44 20.65 3.97
CA TYR A 180 5.23 21.22 2.66
C TYR A 180 3.88 21.95 2.57
N VAL A 181 2.80 21.33 3.04
CA VAL A 181 1.47 21.97 3.04
C VAL A 181 1.43 23.22 3.92
N LYS A 182 2.09 23.19 5.09
CA LYS A 182 2.23 24.40 5.93
C LYS A 182 2.96 25.53 5.21
N SER A 183 3.94 25.20 4.35
CA SER A 183 4.66 26.20 3.56
C SER A 183 3.83 26.84 2.44
N LEU A 184 2.73 26.20 2.01
CA LEU A 184 1.83 26.71 0.99
C LEU A 184 0.82 27.74 1.53
N ASP A 185 0.75 27.94 2.85
CA ASP A 185 -0.15 28.87 3.55
C ASP A 185 -1.64 28.71 3.18
N GLN A 186 -2.04 27.48 2.83
CA GLN A 186 -3.43 27.13 2.53
C GLN A 186 -4.00 26.21 3.61
N PRO A 187 -4.85 26.73 4.52
CA PRO A 187 -5.36 25.95 5.64
C PRO A 187 -6.28 24.79 5.19
N SER A 188 -6.99 24.94 4.07
CA SER A 188 -7.87 23.90 3.52
C SER A 188 -7.15 22.63 3.07
N LEU A 189 -5.83 22.69 2.83
CA LEU A 189 -5.03 21.53 2.47
C LEU A 189 -4.63 20.69 3.68
N LEU A 190 -4.61 21.28 4.89
CA LEU A 190 -4.26 20.55 6.11
C LEU A 190 -5.34 19.52 6.47
N ASP A 191 -6.60 19.83 6.16
CA ASP A 191 -7.74 18.93 6.37
C ASP A 191 -7.68 17.68 5.48
N LEU A 192 -6.97 17.75 4.36
CA LEU A 192 -6.78 16.64 3.41
C LEU A 192 -5.61 15.73 3.81
N ILE A 193 -4.81 16.10 4.81
CA ILE A 193 -3.66 15.29 5.22
C ILE A 193 -4.15 14.15 6.09
N VAL A 194 -4.01 12.93 5.57
CA VAL A 194 -4.18 11.73 6.38
C VAL A 194 -3.04 11.67 7.40
N GLN A 195 -3.33 11.90 8.67
CA GLN A 195 -2.35 11.63 9.72
C GLN A 195 -2.12 10.12 9.79
N PRO A 196 -0.87 9.64 9.82
CA PRO A 196 -0.64 8.24 10.15
C PRO A 196 -1.25 7.99 11.53
N PRO A 197 -1.94 6.87 11.76
CA PRO A 197 -2.44 6.54 13.09
C PRO A 197 -1.26 6.63 14.07
N SER A 198 -1.40 7.43 15.12
CA SER A 198 -0.46 7.44 16.23
C SER A 198 -0.25 6.01 16.71
N GLU A 199 0.98 5.62 17.03
CA GLU A 199 1.34 4.26 17.48
C GLU A 199 0.54 3.78 18.72
N ASP A 200 -0.20 4.66 19.39
CA ASP A 200 -1.02 4.40 20.59
C ASP A 200 -2.50 4.09 20.33
N VAL A 201 -2.98 4.10 19.08
CA VAL A 201 -4.29 3.51 18.76
C VAL A 201 -4.04 2.10 18.28
N ALA A 202 -4.33 1.12 19.15
CA ALA A 202 -4.51 -0.26 18.75
C ALA A 202 -5.71 -0.35 17.80
N MET A 203 -5.54 0.08 16.56
CA MET A 203 -6.44 -0.28 15.48
C MET A 203 -6.19 -1.74 15.14
N GLU A 204 -7.27 -2.51 15.12
CA GLU A 204 -7.33 -3.76 14.38
C GLU A 204 -6.80 -3.51 12.97
N ASP A 205 -5.79 -4.29 12.59
CA ASP A 205 -4.98 -4.12 11.38
C ASP A 205 -5.82 -3.74 10.15
N VAL A 206 -5.74 -2.47 9.75
CA VAL A 206 -6.19 -2.01 8.43
C VAL A 206 -5.34 -2.74 7.39
N ASP A 207 -5.97 -3.75 6.78
CA ASP A 207 -5.50 -4.64 5.71
C ASP A 207 -4.09 -4.37 5.16
N ASP A 208 -3.08 -4.89 5.87
CA ASP A 208 -1.70 -4.90 5.41
C ASP A 208 -1.55 -5.93 4.28
N LEU A 209 -1.76 -5.48 3.03
CA LEU A 209 -1.72 -6.27 1.78
C LEU A 209 -0.33 -6.84 1.44
N ARG A 210 0.60 -6.95 2.40
CA ARG A 210 1.93 -7.55 2.19
C ARG A 210 1.84 -9.08 2.12
N PRO A 211 2.37 -9.74 1.06
CA PRO A 211 2.43 -11.21 0.96
C PRO A 211 3.32 -11.93 2.00
N LEU A 212 4.03 -11.19 2.87
CA LEU A 212 5.06 -11.75 3.76
C LEU A 212 4.51 -12.26 5.10
N LYS A 213 3.31 -11.85 5.48
CA LYS A 213 2.52 -12.49 6.54
C LYS A 213 1.08 -12.48 6.07
N ARG A 214 0.66 -13.52 5.35
CA ARG A 214 -0.77 -13.86 5.38
C ARG A 214 -1.07 -14.13 6.84
N LYS A 215 -1.58 -13.12 7.56
CA LYS A 215 -2.17 -13.32 8.87
C LYS A 215 -3.15 -14.47 8.65
N VAL A 216 -2.94 -15.59 9.34
CA VAL A 216 -3.83 -16.74 9.19
C VAL A 216 -5.16 -16.29 9.80
N ILE A 217 -6.02 -15.72 8.95
CA ILE A 217 -7.30 -15.10 9.37
C ILE A 217 -8.20 -16.16 9.99
N TYR A 218 -8.08 -17.40 9.50
CA TYR A 218 -8.91 -18.53 9.89
C TYR A 218 -8.07 -19.64 10.50
N PRO A 219 -8.40 -20.10 11.72
CA PRO A 219 -7.70 -21.23 12.31
C PRO A 219 -7.95 -22.50 11.48
N GLU A 220 -6.95 -23.39 11.44
CA GLU A 220 -7.08 -24.67 10.75
C GLU A 220 -8.19 -25.51 11.36
N HIS A 221 -8.92 -26.24 10.52
CA HIS A 221 -9.98 -27.12 11.01
C HIS A 221 -9.36 -28.33 11.72
N LYS A 222 -9.96 -28.69 12.86
CA LYS A 222 -9.58 -29.89 13.61
C LYS A 222 -9.79 -31.14 12.76
N PRO A 223 -8.96 -32.19 12.93
CA PRO A 223 -9.14 -33.44 12.22
C PRO A 223 -10.46 -34.11 12.62
N MET A 224 -11.07 -34.85 11.69
CA MET A 224 -12.35 -35.52 11.91
C MET A 224 -12.36 -36.42 13.15
N SER A 225 -11.24 -37.08 13.46
CA SER A 225 -11.10 -37.92 14.66
C SER A 225 -11.30 -37.14 15.96
N GLU A 226 -10.78 -35.92 16.04
CA GLU A 226 -10.91 -35.04 17.21
C GLU A 226 -12.34 -34.49 17.31
N ILE A 227 -12.92 -34.08 16.18
CA ILE A 227 -14.30 -33.62 16.11
C ILE A 227 -15.25 -34.72 16.59
N THR A 228 -15.13 -35.94 16.06
CA THR A 228 -15.96 -37.08 16.47
C THR A 228 -15.78 -37.39 17.95
N ALA A 229 -14.55 -37.44 18.46
CA ALA A 229 -14.30 -37.69 19.88
C ALA A 229 -14.89 -36.58 20.78
N GLY A 230 -14.79 -35.32 20.37
CA GLY A 230 -15.35 -34.17 21.08
C GLY A 230 -16.87 -34.15 21.06
N LEU A 231 -17.52 -34.56 19.97
CA LEU A 231 -18.97 -34.73 19.89
C LEU A 231 -19.46 -35.83 20.86
N HIS A 232 -18.78 -36.98 20.91
CA HIS A 232 -19.14 -38.05 21.85
C HIS A 232 -18.94 -37.66 23.32
N ARG A 233 -17.95 -36.79 23.60
CA ARG A 233 -17.68 -36.26 24.94
C ARG A 233 -18.57 -35.07 25.32
N GLY A 234 -19.38 -34.56 24.38
CA GLY A 234 -20.21 -33.36 24.59
C GLY A 234 -19.41 -32.07 24.70
N ILE A 235 -18.16 -32.04 24.21
CA ILE A 235 -17.32 -30.83 24.14
C ILE A 235 -17.71 -30.00 22.91
N TYR A 236 -18.03 -30.69 21.80
CA TYR A 236 -18.51 -30.06 20.59
C TYR A 236 -20.00 -30.28 20.41
N HIS A 237 -20.63 -29.31 19.76
CA HIS A 237 -22.04 -29.33 19.45
C HIS A 237 -22.21 -29.25 17.93
N GLN A 238 -22.83 -30.27 17.36
CA GLN A 238 -23.12 -30.29 15.93
C GLN A 238 -24.46 -29.61 15.66
N GLY A 239 -24.53 -28.86 14.57
CA GLY A 239 -25.76 -28.19 14.15
C GLY A 239 -25.66 -27.60 12.75
N LYS A 240 -26.80 -27.18 12.21
CA LYS A 240 -26.86 -26.47 10.93
C LYS A 240 -26.68 -24.98 11.17
N LEU A 241 -25.69 -24.37 10.50
CA LEU A 241 -25.43 -22.94 10.56
C LEU A 241 -26.49 -22.18 9.75
N ARG A 242 -27.08 -21.14 10.34
CA ARG A 242 -27.99 -20.19 9.70
C ARG A 242 -27.42 -18.79 9.83
N VAL A 243 -27.01 -18.19 8.73
CA VAL A 243 -26.43 -16.84 8.74
C VAL A 243 -27.55 -15.80 8.76
N ASN A 244 -27.38 -14.73 9.55
CA ASN A 244 -28.33 -13.63 9.59
C ASN A 244 -28.40 -12.95 8.22
N ARG A 245 -29.63 -12.67 7.74
CA ARG A 245 -29.85 -12.02 6.43
C ARG A 245 -29.42 -10.56 6.42
N PHE A 246 -29.42 -9.91 7.59
CA PHE A 246 -29.08 -8.49 7.73
C PHE A 246 -27.64 -8.25 8.16
N ASN A 247 -27.03 -9.25 8.81
CA ASN A 247 -25.64 -9.18 9.29
C ASN A 247 -24.85 -10.42 8.85
N PRO A 248 -23.97 -10.32 7.84
CA PRO A 248 -23.14 -11.44 7.38
C PRO A 248 -22.16 -11.99 8.43
N PHE A 249 -21.91 -11.24 9.52
CA PHE A 249 -20.98 -11.62 10.58
C PHE A 249 -21.68 -12.17 11.82
N GLU A 250 -22.97 -12.45 11.72
CA GLU A 250 -23.76 -13.06 12.78
C GLU A 250 -24.45 -14.30 12.23
N ALA A 251 -24.33 -15.41 12.96
CA ALA A 251 -24.95 -16.67 12.58
C ALA A 251 -25.45 -17.44 13.80
N TYR A 252 -26.41 -18.33 13.57
CA TYR A 252 -27.06 -19.13 14.60
C TYR A 252 -26.88 -20.62 14.28
N VAL A 253 -26.52 -21.41 15.28
CA VAL A 253 -26.40 -22.87 15.18
C VAL A 253 -27.39 -23.50 16.14
N GLY A 254 -28.39 -24.19 15.60
CA GLY A 254 -29.26 -25.04 16.42
C GLY A 254 -28.56 -26.37 16.70
N SER A 255 -28.36 -26.71 17.99
CA SER A 255 -27.84 -28.02 18.39
C SER A 255 -28.87 -28.79 19.23
N GLU A 256 -29.10 -30.05 18.87
CA GLU A 256 -29.98 -30.95 19.62
C GLU A 256 -29.49 -31.20 21.06
N SER A 257 -28.20 -30.99 21.32
CA SER A 257 -27.56 -31.29 22.60
C SER A 257 -27.74 -30.21 23.68
N ILE A 258 -27.97 -28.96 23.29
CA ILE A 258 -28.13 -27.82 24.22
C ILE A 258 -29.60 -27.37 24.30
N GLY A 259 -30.39 -27.59 23.25
CA GLY A 259 -31.81 -27.22 23.20
C GLY A 259 -32.06 -25.72 22.93
N GLU A 260 -31.03 -24.89 23.00
CA GLU A 260 -31.04 -23.47 22.63
C GLU A 260 -30.16 -23.20 21.39
N GLU A 261 -30.34 -22.03 20.78
CA GLU A 261 -29.56 -21.62 19.60
C GLU A 261 -28.24 -20.97 20.03
N ILE A 262 -27.13 -21.44 19.46
CA ILE A 262 -25.79 -20.90 19.72
C ILE A 262 -25.53 -19.76 18.75
N ILE A 263 -25.25 -18.57 19.28
CA ILE A 263 -24.90 -17.39 18.48
C ILE A 263 -23.40 -17.41 18.18
N ILE A 264 -23.04 -17.18 16.92
CA ILE A 264 -21.67 -17.04 16.43
C ILE A 264 -21.51 -15.63 15.87
N CYS A 265 -20.67 -14.84 16.54
CA CYS A 265 -20.34 -13.48 16.11
C CYS A 265 -18.93 -13.42 15.54
N GLY A 266 -18.77 -12.70 14.44
CA GLY A 266 -17.49 -12.34 13.85
C GLY A 266 -16.98 -13.36 12.82
N ARG A 267 -16.24 -12.82 11.84
CA ARG A 267 -15.66 -13.58 10.72
C ARG A 267 -14.77 -14.73 11.19
N ALA A 268 -13.93 -14.50 12.21
CA ALA A 268 -12.98 -15.49 12.70
C ALA A 268 -13.69 -16.72 13.28
N ASN A 269 -14.75 -16.50 14.06
CA ASN A 269 -15.50 -17.57 14.73
C ASN A 269 -16.39 -18.37 13.77
N MET A 270 -16.91 -17.74 12.72
CA MET A 270 -17.62 -18.45 11.64
C MET A 270 -16.70 -19.38 10.83
N ASN A 271 -15.38 -19.16 10.88
CA ASN A 271 -14.35 -20.01 10.28
C ASN A 271 -14.71 -20.66 8.93
N ARG A 272 -14.89 -19.82 7.89
CA ARG A 272 -15.15 -20.26 6.50
C ARG A 272 -16.44 -21.07 6.30
N ALA A 273 -17.33 -21.13 7.28
CA ALA A 273 -18.62 -21.79 7.13
C ALA A 273 -19.62 -20.93 6.34
N PHE A 274 -20.51 -21.61 5.61
CA PHE A 274 -21.57 -20.99 4.81
C PHE A 274 -22.96 -21.30 5.38
N ASP A 275 -23.95 -20.49 4.97
CA ASP A 275 -25.34 -20.73 5.32
C ASP A 275 -25.78 -22.13 4.88
N GLY A 276 -26.33 -22.88 5.84
CA GLY A 276 -26.79 -24.24 5.66
C GLY A 276 -25.75 -25.33 5.87
N ASP A 277 -24.48 -24.99 6.12
CA ASP A 277 -23.44 -25.97 6.44
C ASP A 277 -23.73 -26.68 7.78
N VAL A 278 -23.32 -27.94 7.87
CA VAL A 278 -23.32 -28.69 9.13
C VAL A 278 -21.97 -28.48 9.80
N VAL A 279 -21.97 -27.74 10.90
CA VAL A 279 -20.77 -27.32 11.62
C VAL A 279 -20.70 -27.98 12.99
N ALA A 280 -19.48 -28.12 13.51
CA ALA A 280 -19.22 -28.50 14.90
C ALA A 280 -18.66 -27.27 15.62
N VAL A 281 -19.35 -26.82 16.66
CA VAL A 281 -19.00 -25.61 17.41
C VAL A 281 -18.52 -25.96 18.81
N GLU A 282 -17.58 -25.15 19.32
CA GLU A 282 -17.08 -25.19 20.68
C GLU A 282 -17.60 -23.95 21.41
N LEU A 283 -18.14 -24.12 22.61
CA LEU A 283 -18.59 -22.99 23.41
C LEU A 283 -17.38 -22.23 23.96
N LEU A 284 -17.39 -20.91 23.78
CA LEU A 284 -16.43 -20.02 24.43
C LEU A 284 -16.69 -19.98 25.95
N PRO A 285 -15.69 -19.59 26.77
CA PRO A 285 -15.90 -19.32 28.18
C PRO A 285 -17.05 -18.32 28.40
N GLN A 286 -17.80 -18.47 29.50
CA GLN A 286 -18.97 -17.63 29.81
C GLN A 286 -18.66 -16.13 29.86
N GLU A 287 -17.42 -15.76 30.19
CA GLU A 287 -16.94 -14.36 30.21
C GLU A 287 -16.97 -13.70 28.82
N GLN A 288 -16.95 -14.49 27.75
CA GLN A 288 -16.95 -14.03 26.36
C GLN A 288 -18.33 -14.09 25.71
N TRP A 289 -19.37 -14.47 26.46
CA TRP A 289 -20.72 -14.55 25.94
C TRP A 289 -21.28 -13.14 25.76
N GLN A 290 -21.85 -12.87 24.59
CA GLN A 290 -22.46 -11.60 24.26
C GLN A 290 -23.99 -11.68 24.45
N GLU A 291 -24.59 -10.63 25.00
CA GLU A 291 -26.05 -10.51 25.06
C GLU A 291 -26.61 -10.00 23.72
N GLU A 292 -27.80 -10.48 23.33
CA GLU A 292 -28.49 -10.13 22.08
C GLU A 292 -28.65 -8.61 21.84
N LYS A 293 -28.61 -7.79 22.90
CA LYS A 293 -28.85 -6.34 22.83
C LYS A 293 -27.64 -5.52 22.39
N SER A 294 -26.45 -6.11 22.32
CA SER A 294 -25.21 -5.39 22.00
C SER A 294 -24.86 -5.37 20.50
N LEU A 295 -25.66 -6.02 19.65
CA LEU A 295 -25.28 -6.38 18.28
C LEU A 295 -25.66 -5.36 17.20
N VAL A 296 -26.22 -4.20 17.56
CA VAL A 296 -26.73 -3.25 16.55
C VAL A 296 -25.61 -2.49 15.84
N ILE A 297 -24.41 -2.40 16.41
CA ILE A 297 -23.27 -1.75 15.75
C ILE A 297 -21.99 -2.45 16.19
N ALA A 298 -21.49 -3.36 15.38
CA ALA A 298 -20.08 -3.73 15.40
C ALA A 298 -19.54 -3.46 14.00
N ASP A 299 -18.82 -2.35 13.90
CA ASP A 299 -18.06 -1.93 12.73
C ASP A 299 -17.00 -2.98 12.36
N GLU A 300 -16.80 -3.10 11.03
CA GLU A 300 -15.67 -3.63 10.24
C GLU A 300 -14.96 -4.96 10.62
#